data_AF-A0A348WB75-F1
#
_entry.id   AF-A0A348WB75-F1
#
_cell.length_a   1.000
_cell.length_b   1.000
_cell.length_c   1.000
_cell.angle_alpha   90.00
_cell.angle_beta   90.00
_cell.angle_gamma   90.00
#
_symmetry.space_group_name_H-M   'P 1'
#
loop_
_entity.id
_entity.type
_entity.pdbx_description
1 polymer ?
#
loop_
_entity_poly.entity_id
_entity_poly.type
_entity_poly.pdbx_seq_one_letter_code
_entity_poly.pdbx_strand_id
1 'polypeptide(L)'
;IFDGVRWLENGGAISVGSDSNILISLHEELRSLDTSQRLRDHSRAALATADLSTGRRLFEGVAKGGAQAAGRDAGRLEAGAWADLLALDMKHIDLEGIEGDLILDTFAFAGRDNMVSDVWAAGRHMVREGRHIHRERIIEGYRKAVRGLRGNL
;
A
#
# COMPACT_ATOMS: atom_id res chain seq x y z
N ILE A 1 19.25 7.84 2.85
CA ILE A 1 17.79 7.96 2.68
C ILE A 1 17.52 8.50 1.28
N PHE A 2 16.52 7.96 0.58
CA PHE A 2 16.09 8.47 -0.74
C PHE A 2 15.63 9.93 -0.64
N ASP A 3 15.97 10.76 -1.63
CA ASP A 3 15.59 12.19 -1.66
C ASP A 3 14.20 12.40 -2.24
N GLY A 4 13.19 11.95 -1.49
CA GLY A 4 11.80 11.90 -1.94
C GLY A 4 11.17 13.26 -2.19
N VAL A 5 11.50 14.26 -1.35
CA VAL A 5 10.98 15.63 -1.49
C VAL A 5 11.38 16.20 -2.85
N ARG A 6 12.68 16.30 -3.12
CA ARG A 6 13.19 16.87 -4.38
C ARG A 6 12.78 16.05 -5.59
N TRP A 7 12.75 14.72 -5.48
CA TRP A 7 12.29 13.85 -6.57
C TRP A 7 10.85 14.15 -6.97
N LEU A 8 9.94 14.21 -6.01
CA LEU A 8 8.52 14.47 -6.27
C LEU A 8 8.24 15.92 -6.68
N GLU A 9 9.02 16.89 -6.21
CA GLU A 9 8.97 18.29 -6.68
C GLU A 9 9.36 18.43 -8.16
N ASN A 10 10.20 17.53 -8.67
CA ASN A 10 10.64 17.51 -10.06
C ASN A 10 9.84 16.51 -10.92
N GLY A 11 8.65 16.09 -10.48
CA GLY A 11 7.75 15.24 -11.25
C GLY A 11 8.18 13.77 -11.34
N GLY A 12 9.06 13.32 -10.46
CA GLY A 12 9.52 11.93 -10.43
C GLY A 12 8.42 10.94 -10.08
N ALA A 13 8.35 9.81 -10.80
CA ALA A 13 7.44 8.71 -10.48
C ALA A 13 7.98 7.87 -9.31
N ILE A 14 7.08 7.30 -8.49
CA ILE A 14 7.46 6.46 -7.36
C ILE A 14 6.65 5.16 -7.33
N SER A 15 7.25 4.10 -6.82
CA SER A 15 6.58 2.84 -6.47
C SER A 15 7.21 2.30 -5.20
N VAL A 16 6.46 1.52 -4.43
CA VAL A 16 6.98 0.80 -3.26
C VAL A 16 7.04 -0.70 -3.55
N GLY A 17 7.94 -1.40 -2.88
CA GLY A 17 8.09 -2.84 -3.00
C GLY A 17 8.67 -3.41 -1.73
N SER A 18 8.16 -4.57 -1.31
CA SER A 18 8.55 -5.23 -0.05
C SER A 18 9.97 -5.82 -0.05
N ASP A 19 10.62 -5.87 -1.20
CA ASP A 19 12.00 -6.36 -1.41
C ASP A 19 12.26 -7.72 -0.73
N SER A 20 12.94 -7.72 0.42
CA SER A 20 13.29 -8.90 1.20
C SER A 20 12.10 -9.65 1.80
N ASN A 21 10.90 -9.06 1.76
CA ASN A 21 9.66 -9.64 2.29
C ASN A 21 9.68 -9.89 3.82
N ILE A 22 10.52 -9.18 4.57
CA ILE A 22 10.57 -9.29 6.04
C ILE A 22 9.23 -8.90 6.66
N LEU A 23 8.59 -7.85 6.12
CA LEU A 23 7.23 -7.43 6.45
C LEU A 23 6.52 -7.03 5.16
N ILE A 24 5.30 -7.53 4.96
CA ILE A 24 4.45 -7.18 3.82
C ILE A 24 3.35 -6.25 4.30
N SER A 25 3.54 -4.93 4.15
CA SER A 25 2.54 -3.94 4.56
C SER A 25 2.62 -2.68 3.69
N LEU A 26 1.57 -2.40 2.91
CA LEU A 26 1.51 -1.19 2.09
C LEU A 26 1.56 0.08 2.95
N HIS A 27 0.80 0.15 4.03
CA HIS A 27 0.76 1.37 4.85
C HIS A 27 2.11 1.65 5.50
N GLU A 28 2.85 0.63 5.95
CA GLU A 28 4.19 0.83 6.52
C GLU A 28 5.20 1.33 5.47
N GLU A 29 5.11 0.89 4.22
CA GLU A 29 5.97 1.43 3.14
C GLU A 29 5.68 2.93 2.91
N LEU A 30 4.41 3.32 2.83
CA LEU A 30 4.02 4.73 2.67
C LEU A 30 4.47 5.58 3.87
N ARG A 31 4.21 5.08 5.09
CA ARG A 31 4.59 5.75 6.33
C ARG A 31 6.09 5.91 6.45
N SER A 32 6.85 4.87 6.13
CA SER A 32 8.31 4.87 6.19
C SER A 32 8.89 5.86 5.19
N LEU A 33 8.36 5.90 3.96
CA LEU A 33 8.79 6.85 2.95
C LEU A 33 8.67 8.29 3.46
N ASP A 34 7.51 8.72 3.96
CA ASP A 34 7.34 10.08 4.46
C ASP A 34 8.07 10.35 5.79
N THR A 35 8.00 9.42 6.75
CA THR A 35 8.67 9.56 8.06
C THR A 35 10.17 9.70 7.91
N SER A 36 10.77 8.99 6.96
CA SER A 36 12.19 9.11 6.68
C SER A 36 12.54 10.56 6.27
N GLN A 37 11.73 11.20 5.41
CA GLN A 37 11.97 12.60 5.01
C GLN A 37 11.81 13.55 6.19
N ARG A 38 10.77 13.34 7.04
CA ARG A 38 10.55 14.12 8.27
C ARG A 38 11.76 14.07 9.20
N LEU A 39 12.35 12.88 9.37
CA LEU A 39 13.53 12.69 10.21
C LEU A 39 14.77 13.39 9.64
N ARG A 40 14.96 13.36 8.31
CA ARG A 40 16.08 14.05 7.66
C ARG A 40 15.96 15.57 7.75
N ASP A 41 14.76 16.08 7.49
CA ASP A 41 14.51 17.52 7.26
C ASP A 41 13.92 18.24 8.47
N HIS A 42 13.69 17.52 9.58
CA HIS A 42 13.06 18.02 10.81
C HIS A 42 11.69 18.67 10.54
N SER A 43 10.89 18.04 9.69
CA SER A 43 9.63 18.57 9.17
C SER A 43 8.42 17.69 9.51
N ARG A 44 7.22 18.13 9.13
CA ARG A 44 5.98 17.35 9.19
C ARG A 44 5.32 17.35 7.83
N ALA A 45 4.55 16.30 7.55
CA ALA A 45 3.85 16.14 6.27
C ALA A 45 4.79 16.40 5.09
N ALA A 46 5.99 15.81 5.14
CA ALA A 46 7.13 16.19 4.29
C ALA A 46 6.82 16.03 2.81
N LEU A 47 5.96 15.07 2.46
CA LEU A 47 5.54 14.82 1.10
C LEU A 47 4.14 15.38 0.77
N ALA A 48 3.52 16.21 1.61
CA ALA A 48 2.28 16.91 1.26
C ALA A 48 2.51 17.97 0.16
N THR A 49 1.43 18.49 -0.41
CA THR A 49 1.42 19.70 -1.25
C THR A 49 0.35 20.66 -0.74
N ALA A 50 0.20 21.84 -1.37
CA ALA A 50 -0.89 22.75 -1.05
C ALA A 50 -2.27 22.14 -1.34
N ASP A 51 -2.37 21.26 -2.35
CA ASP A 51 -3.64 20.71 -2.83
C ASP A 51 -3.93 19.28 -2.35
N LEU A 52 -2.90 18.53 -1.97
CA LEU A 52 -3.01 17.11 -1.62
C LEU A 52 -2.38 16.83 -0.26
N SER A 53 -3.10 16.05 0.55
CA SER A 53 -2.55 15.48 1.78
C SER A 53 -1.42 14.48 1.46
N THR A 54 -0.63 14.14 2.49
CA THR A 54 0.50 13.23 2.30
C THR A 54 0.04 11.82 1.89
N GLY A 55 -0.97 11.28 2.57
CA GLY A 55 -1.54 9.97 2.24
C GLY A 55 -2.11 9.94 0.84
N ARG A 56 -2.85 10.99 0.45
CA ARG A 56 -3.38 11.15 -0.90
C ARG A 56 -2.29 11.15 -1.97
N ARG A 57 -1.29 12.03 -1.84
CA ARG A 57 -0.21 12.17 -2.83
C ARG A 57 0.57 10.86 -2.97
N LEU A 58 0.88 10.21 -1.85
CA LEU A 58 1.62 8.96 -1.86
C LEU A 58 0.84 7.82 -2.48
N PHE A 59 -0.41 7.62 -2.07
CA PHE A 59 -1.24 6.51 -2.56
C PHE A 59 -1.44 6.59 -4.08
N GLU A 60 -1.77 7.77 -4.61
CA GLU A 60 -1.87 7.97 -6.06
C GLU A 60 -0.52 7.78 -6.76
N GLY A 61 0.56 8.33 -6.19
CA GLY A 61 1.90 8.24 -6.75
C GLY A 61 2.35 6.78 -6.90
N VAL A 62 2.23 5.99 -5.84
CA VAL A 62 2.63 4.58 -5.86
C VAL A 62 1.73 3.70 -6.72
N ALA A 63 0.44 4.01 -6.82
CA ALA A 63 -0.47 3.28 -7.69
C ALA A 63 -0.10 3.48 -9.16
N LYS A 64 0.11 4.74 -9.59
CA LYS A 64 0.50 5.09 -10.95
C LYS A 64 1.90 4.60 -11.29
N GLY A 65 2.89 4.89 -10.45
CA GLY A 65 4.27 4.48 -10.69
C GLY A 65 4.48 2.97 -10.57
N GLY A 66 3.73 2.29 -9.69
CA GLY A 66 3.72 0.82 -9.60
C GLY A 66 3.17 0.17 -10.87
N ALA A 67 2.07 0.70 -11.42
CA ALA A 67 1.52 0.23 -12.69
C ALA A 67 2.50 0.43 -13.85
N GLN A 68 3.16 1.59 -13.91
CA GLN A 68 4.22 1.89 -14.87
C GLN A 68 5.38 0.90 -14.75
N ALA A 69 5.92 0.70 -13.54
CA ALA A 69 7.05 -0.19 -13.31
C ALA A 69 6.72 -1.66 -13.65
N ALA A 70 5.47 -2.09 -13.39
CA ALA A 70 5.00 -3.43 -13.69
C ALA A 70 4.62 -3.65 -15.17
N GLY A 71 4.61 -2.60 -16.00
CA GLY A 71 4.12 -2.67 -17.38
C GLY A 71 2.65 -3.13 -17.46
N ARG A 72 1.85 -2.78 -16.46
CA ARG A 72 0.48 -3.27 -16.28
C ARG A 72 -0.49 -2.12 -16.43
N ASP A 73 -1.54 -2.32 -17.23
CA ASP A 73 -2.58 -1.32 -17.44
C ASP A 73 -3.51 -1.16 -16.22
N ALA A 74 -2.97 -0.61 -15.14
CA ALA A 74 -3.59 -0.49 -13.82
C ALA A 74 -3.21 0.87 -13.18
N GLY A 75 -3.35 0.99 -11.85
CA GLY A 75 -2.96 2.18 -11.09
C GLY A 75 -3.94 3.35 -11.19
N ARG A 76 -5.10 3.14 -11.82
CA ARG A 76 -6.18 4.12 -11.99
C ARG A 76 -7.53 3.43 -12.09
N LEU A 77 -8.58 4.16 -11.72
CA LEU A 77 -9.98 3.73 -11.83
C LEU A 77 -10.59 4.34 -13.09
N GLU A 78 -10.50 3.62 -14.20
CA GLU A 78 -10.92 4.10 -15.51
C GLU A 78 -11.44 2.95 -16.37
N ALA A 79 -12.45 3.20 -17.20
CA ALA A 79 -12.94 2.21 -18.15
C ALA A 79 -11.82 1.82 -19.14
N GLY A 80 -11.65 0.51 -19.35
CA GLY A 80 -10.59 -0.04 -20.20
C GLY A 80 -9.35 -0.52 -19.43
N ALA A 81 -9.08 0.02 -18.24
CA ALA A 81 -8.00 -0.46 -17.38
C ALA A 81 -8.39 -1.77 -16.66
N TRP A 82 -7.40 -2.49 -16.14
CA TRP A 82 -7.64 -3.64 -15.26
C TRP A 82 -8.39 -3.22 -14.00
N ALA A 83 -9.41 -4.01 -13.63
CA ALA A 83 -10.11 -3.88 -12.35
C ALA A 83 -9.26 -4.43 -11.20
N ASP A 84 -8.13 -3.76 -10.94
CA ASP A 84 -7.25 -3.98 -9.80
C ASP A 84 -7.59 -2.98 -8.71
N LEU A 85 -8.29 -3.44 -7.69
CA LEU A 85 -8.95 -2.59 -6.69
C LEU A 85 -8.64 -3.11 -5.29
N LEU A 86 -8.66 -2.20 -4.32
CA LEU A 86 -8.80 -2.56 -2.92
C LEU A 86 -9.93 -1.74 -2.30
N ALA A 87 -10.58 -2.31 -1.29
CA ALA A 87 -11.52 -1.60 -0.42
C ALA A 87 -10.98 -1.58 1.00
N LEU A 88 -11.18 -0.45 1.67
CA LEU A 88 -10.93 -0.31 3.10
C LEU A 88 -12.22 -0.62 3.88
N ASP A 89 -12.07 -1.25 5.04
CA ASP A 89 -13.17 -1.48 5.97
C ASP A 89 -13.55 -0.15 6.64
N MET A 90 -14.56 0.52 6.10
CA MET A 90 -15.07 1.78 6.64
C MET A 90 -15.79 1.63 7.99
N LYS A 91 -15.94 0.40 8.51
CA LYS A 91 -16.40 0.15 9.89
C LYS A 91 -15.25 0.01 10.89
N HIS A 92 -14.01 0.05 10.42
CA HIS A 92 -12.85 0.04 11.31
C HIS A 92 -12.89 1.29 12.20
N ILE A 93 -12.56 1.16 13.49
CA ILE A 93 -12.70 2.23 14.49
C ILE A 93 -12.00 3.55 14.10
N ASP A 94 -10.86 3.45 13.42
CA ASP A 94 -10.10 4.62 12.95
C ASP A 94 -10.65 5.23 11.65
N LEU A 95 -11.47 4.48 10.89
CA LEU A 95 -12.03 4.90 9.59
C LEU A 95 -13.53 5.25 9.65
N GLU A 96 -14.21 4.92 10.75
CA GLU A 96 -15.64 5.17 10.90
C GLU A 96 -15.94 6.68 10.87
N GLY A 97 -16.78 7.11 9.93
CA GLY A 97 -17.27 8.49 9.83
C GLY A 97 -16.28 9.50 9.24
N ILE A 98 -15.09 9.09 8.80
CA ILE A 98 -14.17 9.98 8.08
C ILE A 98 -14.32 9.86 6.56
N GLU A 99 -14.05 10.96 5.85
CA GLU A 99 -14.29 11.10 4.42
C GLU A 99 -13.09 11.72 3.69
N GLY A 100 -13.07 11.57 2.36
CA GLY A 100 -12.07 12.20 1.49
C GLY A 100 -10.63 11.75 1.77
N ASP A 101 -9.69 12.67 1.65
CA ASP A 101 -8.26 12.39 1.81
C ASP A 101 -7.87 11.93 3.22
N LEU A 102 -8.68 12.26 4.23
CA LEU A 102 -8.46 11.80 5.61
C LEU A 102 -8.47 10.27 5.71
N ILE A 103 -9.25 9.59 4.86
CA ILE A 103 -9.24 8.12 4.77
C ILE A 103 -7.84 7.61 4.42
N LEU A 104 -7.20 8.23 3.42
CA LEU A 104 -5.88 7.83 2.93
C LEU A 104 -4.77 8.21 3.91
N ASP A 105 -4.89 9.36 4.59
CA ASP A 105 -3.97 9.73 5.66
C ASP A 105 -4.07 8.77 6.84
N THR A 106 -5.29 8.44 7.28
CA THR A 106 -5.48 7.47 8.36
C THR A 106 -4.93 6.10 7.96
N PHE A 107 -5.21 5.62 6.75
CA PHE A 107 -4.65 4.36 6.28
C PHE A 107 -3.12 4.40 6.20
N ALA A 108 -2.51 5.46 5.66
CA ALA A 108 -1.05 5.52 5.56
C ALA A 108 -0.37 5.62 6.94
N PHE A 109 -0.88 6.47 7.84
CA PHE A 109 -0.16 6.86 9.06
C PHE A 109 -0.64 6.15 10.33
N ALA A 110 -1.90 5.72 10.39
CA ALA A 110 -2.47 4.96 11.49
C ALA A 110 -2.87 3.52 11.10
N GLY A 111 -2.65 3.16 9.81
CA GLY A 111 -3.05 1.88 9.24
C GLY A 111 -2.52 0.66 9.96
N ARG A 112 -3.31 -0.40 9.84
CA ARG A 112 -3.01 -1.78 10.25
C ARG A 112 -3.47 -2.74 9.16
N ASP A 113 -2.97 -3.97 9.18
CA ASP A 113 -3.24 -4.98 8.15
C ASP A 113 -4.73 -5.34 8.03
N ASN A 114 -5.51 -5.16 9.09
CA ASN A 114 -6.95 -5.47 9.13
C ASN A 114 -7.83 -4.36 8.55
N MET A 115 -7.27 -3.25 8.06
CA MET A 115 -8.07 -2.18 7.45
C MET A 115 -8.44 -2.45 5.99
N VAL A 116 -7.77 -3.37 5.30
CA VAL A 116 -8.13 -3.76 3.91
C VAL A 116 -9.14 -4.91 3.98
N SER A 117 -10.37 -4.66 3.53
CA SER A 117 -11.44 -5.66 3.54
C SER A 117 -11.42 -6.51 2.28
N ASP A 118 -11.28 -5.89 1.11
CA ASP A 118 -11.51 -6.58 -0.17
C ASP A 118 -10.44 -6.20 -1.18
N VAL A 119 -10.05 -7.17 -2.01
CA VAL A 119 -9.06 -6.96 -3.08
C VAL A 119 -9.51 -7.67 -4.35
N TRP A 120 -9.51 -6.94 -5.45
CA TRP A 120 -9.75 -7.45 -6.80
C TRP A 120 -8.46 -7.43 -7.61
N ALA A 121 -8.21 -8.52 -8.33
CA ALA A 121 -7.09 -8.64 -9.26
C ALA A 121 -7.61 -9.08 -10.62
N ALA A 122 -7.53 -8.19 -11.61
CA ALA A 122 -8.15 -8.32 -12.92
C ALA A 122 -9.65 -8.61 -12.82
N GLY A 123 -10.36 -7.92 -11.93
CA GLY A 123 -11.80 -8.09 -11.68
C GLY A 123 -12.17 -9.33 -10.84
N ARG A 124 -11.21 -10.21 -10.53
CA ARG A 124 -11.46 -11.37 -9.66
C ARG A 124 -11.36 -10.96 -8.20
N HIS A 125 -12.41 -11.22 -7.43
CA HIS A 125 -12.46 -10.90 -6.01
C HIS A 125 -11.65 -11.91 -5.18
N MET A 126 -10.37 -11.60 -4.93
CA MET A 126 -9.36 -12.52 -4.39
C MET A 126 -9.24 -12.48 -2.86
N VAL A 127 -9.48 -11.33 -2.24
CA VAL A 127 -9.56 -11.15 -0.78
C VAL A 127 -10.96 -10.67 -0.46
N ARG A 128 -11.63 -11.32 0.49
CA ARG A 128 -12.97 -10.97 0.97
C ARG A 128 -12.94 -10.87 2.48
N GLU A 129 -13.45 -9.78 3.04
CA GLU A 129 -13.46 -9.55 4.50
C GLU A 129 -12.10 -9.82 5.16
N GLY A 130 -11.03 -9.27 4.57
CA GLY A 130 -9.65 -9.41 5.03
C GLY A 130 -9.02 -10.78 4.77
N ARG A 131 -9.70 -11.66 4.02
CA ARG A 131 -9.28 -13.06 3.86
C ARG A 131 -9.15 -13.50 2.40
N HIS A 132 -7.94 -13.89 2.00
CA HIS A 132 -7.70 -14.46 0.67
C HIS A 132 -8.48 -15.77 0.44
N ILE A 133 -9.09 -15.95 -0.73
CA ILE A 133 -9.95 -17.11 -1.07
C ILE A 133 -9.23 -18.47 -0.95
N HIS A 134 -7.90 -18.49 -1.13
CA HIS A 134 -7.08 -19.69 -1.02
C HIS A 134 -6.21 -19.75 0.25
N ARG A 135 -6.47 -18.90 1.26
CA ARG A 135 -5.60 -18.74 2.43
C ARG A 135 -5.25 -20.05 3.14
N GLU A 136 -6.21 -20.94 3.40
CA GLU A 136 -5.92 -22.21 4.10
C GLU A 136 -4.91 -23.07 3.31
N ARG A 137 -5.15 -23.26 2.01
CA ARG A 137 -4.26 -24.04 1.14
C ARG A 137 -2.86 -23.45 1.09
N ILE A 138 -2.75 -22.11 0.99
CA ILE A 138 -1.47 -21.40 0.96
C ILE A 138 -0.73 -21.56 2.29
N ILE A 139 -1.41 -21.38 3.42
CA ILE A 139 -0.81 -21.51 4.75
C ILE A 139 -0.28 -22.94 4.97
N GLU A 140 -1.04 -23.97 4.57
CA GLU A 140 -0.58 -25.35 4.72
C GLU A 140 0.65 -25.63 3.83
N GLY A 141 0.63 -25.16 2.58
CA GLY A 141 1.80 -25.25 1.69
C GLY A 141 3.04 -24.57 2.27
N TYR A 142 2.87 -23.36 2.81
CA TYR A 142 3.93 -22.62 3.48
C TYR A 142 4.49 -23.38 4.68
N ARG A 143 3.61 -23.88 5.57
CA ARG A 143 4.03 -24.68 6.75
C ARG A 143 4.80 -25.93 6.35
N LYS A 144 4.37 -26.62 5.29
CA LYS A 144 5.08 -27.81 4.77
C LYS A 144 6.47 -27.43 4.27
N ALA A 145 6.58 -26.39 3.44
CA ALA A 145 7.86 -25.94 2.88
C ALA A 145 8.84 -25.49 3.98
N VAL A 146 8.41 -24.61 4.88
CA VAL A 146 9.26 -24.05 5.94
C VAL A 146 9.70 -25.11 6.95
N ARG A 147 8.84 -26.07 7.32
CA ARG A 147 9.26 -27.20 8.16
C ARG A 147 10.43 -27.98 7.54
N GLY A 148 10.38 -28.22 6.24
CA GLY A 148 11.47 -28.89 5.52
C GLY A 148 12.78 -28.11 5.52
N LEU A 149 12.72 -26.78 5.42
CA LEU A 149 13.90 -25.92 5.45
C LEU A 149 14.49 -25.75 6.86
N ARG A 150 13.63 -25.68 7.89
CA ARG A 150 14.05 -25.52 9.29
C ARG A 150 14.57 -26.80 9.93
N GLY A 151 14.13 -27.98 9.46
CA GLY A 151 14.66 -29.26 9.96
C GLY A 151 16.13 -29.52 9.63
N ASN A 152 16.73 -28.68 8.77
CA ASN A 152 18.14 -28.70 8.39
C ASN A 152 18.95 -27.57 9.03
N LEU A 153 18.37 -26.82 9.98
CA LEU A 153 19.06 -25.86 10.86
C LEU A 153 19.32 -26.52 12.22
#